data_AF-A0A7C6YIY3-F1
#
_entry.id   AF-A0A7C6YIY3-F1
#
_cell.length_a   1.000
_cell.length_b   1.000
_cell.length_c   1.000
_cell.angle_alpha   90.00
_cell.angle_beta   90.00
_cell.angle_gamma   90.00
#
_symmetry.space_group_name_H-M   'P 1'
#
loop_
_entity.id
_entity.type
_entity.pdbx_description
1 polymer ?
#
loop_
_entity_poly.entity_id
_entity_poly.type
_entity_poly.pdbx_seq_one_letter_code
_entity_poly.pdbx_strand_id
1 'polypeptide(L)'
;MRLVAKHILATIVVLSAPIAALALPVIEWDTVRVSYDYGPWGEVRFSLRTEHSFSPADCWGGGEREADGWWTTLHQESGSIAAAFRFFVVHYGDLVDFDLSESSEIIFGNEGWEHPALRLDWDQPLYLGFRLGYPEYASEALRAEYGWAKLLFDGETVHVLGSATERTGLGIYAGTGTAIPEPATTGLLLMGVAGILWKPCRTRVRTG
;
A
#
# COMPACT_ATOMS: atom_id res chain seq x y z
N MET A 1 -10.59 -27.79 67.14
CA MET A 1 -9.81 -27.01 66.17
C MET A 1 -9.28 -27.94 65.08
N ARG A 2 -9.78 -27.83 63.85
CA ARG A 2 -9.19 -28.44 62.65
C ARG A 2 -9.15 -27.36 61.56
N LEU A 3 -7.94 -26.98 61.17
CA LEU A 3 -7.66 -26.06 60.08
C LEU A 3 -7.87 -26.83 58.77
N VAL A 4 -8.84 -26.43 57.94
CA VAL A 4 -8.97 -26.95 56.56
C VAL A 4 -8.59 -25.82 55.61
N ALA A 5 -7.38 -25.90 55.07
CA ALA A 5 -6.91 -25.02 54.01
C ALA A 5 -7.66 -25.36 52.71
N LYS A 6 -8.55 -24.48 52.25
CA LYS A 6 -9.13 -24.57 50.91
C LYS A 6 -8.16 -23.95 49.91
N HIS A 7 -7.57 -24.80 49.06
CA HIS A 7 -6.82 -24.37 47.89
C HIS A 7 -7.75 -23.66 46.90
N ILE A 8 -7.43 -22.41 46.58
CA ILE A 8 -8.06 -21.67 45.49
C ILE A 8 -7.44 -22.20 44.20
N LEU A 9 -8.18 -23.05 43.49
CA LEU A 9 -7.85 -23.47 42.14
C LEU A 9 -8.13 -22.26 41.22
N ALA A 10 -7.09 -21.58 40.77
CA ALA A 10 -7.22 -20.54 39.75
C ALA A 10 -7.25 -21.22 38.37
N THR A 11 -8.45 -21.43 37.84
CA THR A 11 -8.65 -21.90 36.47
C THR A 11 -8.30 -20.76 35.52
N ILE A 12 -7.15 -20.82 34.86
CA ILE A 12 -6.82 -19.96 33.73
C ILE A 12 -7.64 -20.48 32.55
N VAL A 13 -8.77 -19.84 32.27
CA VAL A 13 -9.50 -20.05 31.01
C VAL A 13 -8.72 -19.33 29.94
N VAL A 14 -7.87 -20.07 29.21
CA VAL A 14 -7.29 -19.57 27.95
C VAL A 14 -8.42 -19.63 26.93
N LEU A 15 -9.07 -18.48 26.70
CA LEU A 15 -9.99 -18.30 25.58
C LEU A 15 -9.18 -18.56 24.30
N SER A 16 -9.37 -19.73 23.70
CA SER A 16 -8.96 -20.02 22.33
C SER A 16 -9.86 -19.22 21.39
N ALA A 17 -9.65 -17.91 21.34
CA ALA A 17 -10.13 -17.14 20.21
C ALA A 17 -9.41 -17.69 18.96
N PRO A 18 -10.11 -17.89 17.83
CA PRO A 18 -9.42 -18.14 16.58
C PRO A 18 -8.50 -16.95 16.36
N ILE A 19 -7.19 -17.20 16.40
CA ILE A 19 -6.22 -16.27 15.87
C ILE A 19 -6.55 -16.26 14.38
N ALA A 20 -7.39 -15.32 13.93
CA ALA A 20 -7.36 -14.91 12.54
C ALA A 20 -5.89 -14.63 12.28
N ALA A 21 -5.25 -15.44 11.43
CA ALA A 21 -3.86 -15.25 11.08
C ALA A 21 -3.77 -13.83 10.51
N LEU A 22 -3.31 -12.89 11.35
CA LEU A 22 -3.03 -11.53 10.93
C LEU A 22 -1.92 -11.68 9.90
N ALA A 23 -2.31 -11.55 8.63
CA ALA A 23 -1.35 -11.58 7.54
C ALA A 23 -0.54 -10.30 7.68
N LEU A 24 0.72 -10.45 8.11
CA LEU A 24 1.64 -9.34 8.15
C LEU A 24 1.71 -8.72 6.74
N PRO A 25 1.70 -7.39 6.63
CA PRO A 25 1.78 -6.75 5.33
C PRO A 25 3.05 -7.18 4.62
N VAL A 26 2.92 -7.53 3.34
CA VAL A 26 4.03 -7.94 2.49
C VAL A 26 4.29 -6.79 1.53
N ILE A 27 5.37 -6.04 1.79
CA ILE A 27 5.78 -4.89 0.99
C ILE A 27 6.93 -5.29 0.08
N GLU A 28 6.73 -5.08 -1.22
CA GLU A 28 7.76 -5.22 -2.24
C GLU A 28 8.15 -3.85 -2.77
N TRP A 29 9.44 -3.66 -3.04
CA TRP A 29 10.02 -2.41 -3.50
C TRP A 29 10.37 -2.47 -4.98
N ASP A 30 10.49 -1.31 -5.62
CA ASP A 30 10.88 -1.15 -7.02
C ASP A 30 9.96 -1.92 -7.99
N THR A 31 8.67 -1.94 -7.65
CA THR A 31 7.63 -2.69 -8.34
C THR A 31 7.06 -1.96 -9.56
N VAL A 32 7.46 -0.72 -9.83
CA VAL A 32 6.98 0.07 -10.98
C VAL A 32 8.12 0.45 -11.90
N ARG A 33 7.90 0.26 -13.20
CA ARG A 33 8.81 0.62 -14.28
C ARG A 33 8.14 1.60 -15.21
N VAL A 34 8.89 2.58 -15.68
CA VAL A 34 8.46 3.53 -16.71
C VAL A 34 9.36 3.39 -17.94
N SER A 35 8.75 3.51 -19.11
CA SER A 35 9.44 3.80 -20.37
C SER A 35 8.89 5.11 -20.89
N TYR A 36 9.78 5.99 -21.34
CA TYR A 36 9.43 7.28 -21.89
C TYR A 36 10.31 7.53 -23.13
N ASP A 37 9.68 7.98 -24.21
CA ASP A 37 10.35 8.33 -25.45
C ASP A 37 9.77 9.63 -26.00
N TYR A 38 10.62 10.49 -26.55
CA TYR A 38 10.22 11.73 -27.19
C TYR A 38 10.66 11.69 -28.65
N GLY A 39 9.68 11.50 -29.52
CA GLY A 39 9.89 11.29 -30.94
C GLY A 39 10.26 12.56 -31.70
N PRO A 40 10.82 12.42 -32.92
CA PRO A 40 11.27 13.54 -33.74
C PRO A 40 10.15 14.49 -34.19
N TRP A 41 8.89 14.08 -34.04
CA TRP A 41 7.71 14.87 -34.40
C TRP A 41 7.05 15.57 -33.20
N GLY A 42 7.71 15.58 -32.04
CA GLY A 42 7.15 16.15 -30.82
C GLY A 42 6.16 15.25 -30.08
N GLU A 43 6.05 13.99 -30.49
CA GLU A 43 5.19 12.98 -29.87
C GLU A 43 5.90 12.39 -28.64
N VAL A 44 5.27 12.45 -27.47
CA VAL A 44 5.68 11.66 -26.32
C VAL A 44 5.04 10.28 -26.42
N ARG A 45 5.79 9.23 -26.12
CA ARG A 45 5.27 7.88 -25.86
C ARG A 45 5.71 7.45 -24.49
N PHE A 46 4.82 6.80 -23.75
CA PHE A 46 5.16 6.23 -22.46
C PHE A 46 4.52 4.88 -22.24
N SER A 47 5.11 4.10 -21.34
CA SER A 47 4.44 3.00 -20.67
C SER A 47 4.80 2.98 -19.19
N LEU A 48 3.81 2.63 -18.36
CA LEU A 48 3.98 2.39 -16.93
C LEU A 48 3.56 0.95 -16.65
N ARG A 49 4.47 0.18 -16.08
CA ARG A 49 4.30 -1.25 -15.79
C ARG A 49 4.46 -1.50 -14.30
N THR A 50 3.53 -2.23 -13.73
CA THR A 50 3.65 -2.76 -12.36
C THR A 50 4.03 -4.23 -12.40
N GLU A 51 4.89 -4.63 -11.48
CA GLU A 51 5.12 -6.03 -11.16
C GLU A 51 3.95 -6.49 -10.29
N HIS A 52 3.19 -7.48 -10.74
CA HIS A 52 2.04 -8.04 -10.04
C HIS A 52 2.22 -9.54 -9.88
N SER A 53 1.69 -10.08 -8.79
CA SER A 53 1.87 -11.48 -8.35
C SER A 53 1.43 -12.51 -9.39
N PHE A 54 0.47 -12.17 -10.25
CA PHE A 54 -0.13 -13.10 -11.23
C PHE A 54 0.03 -12.69 -12.70
N SER A 55 0.07 -11.38 -12.99
CA SER A 55 0.23 -10.84 -14.34
C SER A 55 0.43 -9.32 -14.27
N PRO A 56 1.42 -8.74 -14.95
CA PRO A 56 1.70 -7.30 -14.87
C PRO A 56 0.51 -6.46 -15.34
N ALA A 57 0.21 -5.39 -14.61
CA ALA A 57 -0.65 -4.32 -15.10
C ALA A 57 0.20 -3.27 -15.79
N ASP A 58 -0.16 -3.00 -17.04
CA ASP A 58 0.52 -2.07 -17.92
C ASP A 58 -0.47 -0.99 -18.37
N CYS A 59 -0.06 0.27 -18.33
CA CYS A 59 -0.69 1.33 -19.14
C CYS A 59 0.33 1.89 -20.12
N TRP A 60 -0.14 2.28 -21.30
CA TRP A 60 0.68 2.98 -22.28
C TRP A 60 -0.15 4.00 -23.04
N GLY A 61 0.55 4.97 -23.60
CA GLY A 61 -0.08 6.00 -24.39
C GLY A 61 0.93 7.06 -24.81
N GLY A 62 0.40 8.25 -25.03
CA GLY A 62 1.15 9.35 -25.58
C GLY A 62 1.27 10.52 -24.61
N GLY A 63 1.63 11.66 -25.18
CA GLY A 63 1.64 12.92 -24.46
C GLY A 63 2.20 14.06 -25.30
N GLU A 64 2.35 15.19 -24.63
CA GLU A 64 3.02 16.38 -25.15
C GLU A 64 4.14 16.80 -24.20
N ARG A 65 5.24 17.30 -24.76
CA ARG A 65 6.35 17.89 -23.99
C ARG A 65 6.58 19.30 -24.47
N GLU A 66 6.84 20.20 -23.54
CA GLU A 66 7.26 21.55 -23.91
C GLU A 66 8.65 21.52 -24.58
N ALA A 67 8.86 22.40 -25.56
CA ALA A 67 10.12 22.50 -26.28
C ALA A 67 11.33 22.76 -25.37
N ASP A 68 11.14 23.59 -24.33
CA ASP A 68 12.19 23.95 -23.36
C ASP A 68 12.28 22.97 -22.18
N GLY A 69 11.40 21.96 -22.13
CA GLY A 69 11.45 20.92 -21.11
C GLY A 69 10.94 21.33 -19.73
N TRP A 70 10.10 22.38 -19.58
CA TRP A 70 9.56 22.71 -18.25
C TRP A 70 8.43 21.78 -17.81
N TRP A 71 7.80 21.06 -18.74
CA TRP A 71 6.77 20.10 -18.42
C TRP A 71 6.60 19.03 -19.51
N THR A 72 6.01 17.93 -19.09
CA THR A 72 5.47 16.89 -19.97
C THR A 72 4.08 16.47 -19.49
N THR A 73 3.26 16.00 -20.42
CA THR A 73 1.94 15.42 -20.14
C THR A 73 1.94 13.96 -20.57
N LEU A 74 1.20 13.11 -19.86
CA LEU A 74 1.04 11.70 -20.16
C LEU A 74 -0.46 11.40 -20.24
N HIS A 75 -0.94 10.91 -21.38
CA HIS A 75 -2.33 10.48 -21.56
C HIS A 75 -2.37 8.98 -21.90
N GLN A 76 -3.17 8.22 -21.18
CA GLN A 76 -3.31 6.81 -21.48
C GLN A 76 -4.14 6.61 -22.75
N GLU A 77 -3.65 5.75 -23.65
CA GLU A 77 -4.38 5.30 -24.83
C GLU A 77 -4.89 3.88 -24.65
N SER A 78 -4.14 3.05 -23.93
CA SER A 78 -4.55 1.67 -23.65
C SER A 78 -3.85 1.09 -22.42
N GLY A 79 -4.23 -0.13 -22.05
CA GLY A 79 -3.67 -0.83 -20.90
C GLY A 79 -4.04 -2.31 -20.89
N SER A 80 -3.30 -3.10 -20.11
CA SER A 80 -3.58 -4.53 -19.93
C SER A 80 -4.66 -4.73 -18.88
N ILE A 81 -5.69 -5.52 -19.22
CA ILE A 81 -6.82 -5.84 -18.33
C ILE A 81 -6.42 -6.89 -17.27
N ALA A 82 -5.25 -7.50 -17.39
CA ALA A 82 -4.87 -8.71 -16.66
C ALA A 82 -4.82 -8.54 -15.13
N ALA A 83 -4.60 -7.32 -14.64
CA ALA A 83 -5.04 -6.92 -13.32
C ALA A 83 -5.84 -5.63 -13.50
N ALA A 84 -7.10 -5.61 -13.05
CA ALA A 84 -7.88 -4.39 -13.11
C ALA A 84 -7.15 -3.32 -12.30
N PHE A 85 -6.67 -2.28 -12.96
CA PHE A 85 -5.74 -1.34 -12.35
C PHE A 85 -6.29 0.08 -12.47
N ARG A 86 -6.01 0.87 -11.43
CA ARG A 86 -6.30 2.29 -11.38
C ARG A 86 -5.05 2.98 -10.85
N PHE A 87 -4.59 4.03 -11.52
CA PHE A 87 -3.62 5.00 -11.03
C PHE A 87 -4.31 6.33 -10.76
N PHE A 88 -3.92 6.98 -9.67
CA PHE A 88 -4.47 8.26 -9.24
C PHE A 88 -3.39 9.07 -8.52
N VAL A 89 -3.51 10.39 -8.51
CA VAL A 89 -2.54 11.26 -7.82
C VAL A 89 -2.71 11.13 -6.31
N VAL A 90 -1.61 11.02 -5.59
CA VAL A 90 -1.58 11.01 -4.11
C VAL A 90 -0.48 11.93 -3.61
N HIS A 91 -0.49 12.25 -2.31
CA HIS A 91 0.58 12.98 -1.65
C HIS A 91 1.47 12.04 -0.84
N TYR A 92 2.68 12.50 -0.55
CA TYR A 92 3.56 11.81 0.38
C TYR A 92 2.86 11.63 1.74
N GLY A 93 2.83 10.40 2.24
CA GLY A 93 2.20 10.03 3.50
C GLY A 93 0.71 9.74 3.43
N ASP A 94 0.06 9.83 2.25
CA ASP A 94 -1.33 9.39 2.09
C ASP A 94 -1.42 7.87 2.20
N LEU A 95 -2.47 7.37 2.85
CA LEU A 95 -2.75 5.94 2.90
C LEU A 95 -3.40 5.49 1.59
N VAL A 96 -2.67 4.73 0.79
CA VAL A 96 -3.18 4.10 -0.43
C VAL A 96 -3.87 2.79 -0.06
N ASP A 97 -5.20 2.81 -0.03
CA ASP A 97 -6.07 1.69 0.28
C ASP A 97 -7.33 1.68 -0.60
N PHE A 98 -8.31 0.83 -0.25
CA PHE A 98 -9.58 0.74 -0.96
C PHE A 98 -10.31 2.08 -1.01
N ASP A 99 -10.46 2.74 0.14
CA ASP A 99 -11.27 3.95 0.27
C ASP A 99 -10.66 5.11 -0.54
N LEU A 100 -9.33 5.28 -0.49
CA LEU A 100 -8.66 6.28 -1.31
C LEU A 100 -8.78 5.93 -2.81
N SER A 101 -8.63 4.66 -3.18
CA SER A 101 -8.73 4.23 -4.59
C SER A 101 -10.12 4.40 -5.21
N GLU A 102 -11.18 4.34 -4.40
CA GLU A 102 -12.57 4.53 -4.86
C GLU A 102 -12.99 6.00 -4.88
N SER A 103 -12.41 6.84 -4.03
CA SER A 103 -12.73 8.26 -3.96
C SER A 103 -11.88 9.15 -4.87
N SER A 104 -10.77 8.63 -5.40
CA SER A 104 -9.82 9.38 -6.22
C SER A 104 -10.24 9.47 -7.68
N GLU A 105 -9.85 10.58 -8.33
CA GLU A 105 -9.94 10.72 -9.77
C GLU A 105 -8.92 9.81 -10.47
N ILE A 106 -9.39 8.99 -11.40
CA ILE A 106 -8.55 8.04 -12.13
C ILE A 106 -7.80 8.79 -13.22
N ILE A 107 -6.47 8.67 -13.18
CA ILE A 107 -5.56 9.21 -14.20
C ILE A 107 -5.25 8.16 -15.26
N PHE A 108 -5.02 6.92 -14.85
CA PHE A 108 -4.87 5.78 -15.76
C PHE A 108 -5.67 4.59 -15.25
N GLY A 109 -6.45 3.94 -16.09
CA GLY A 109 -7.24 2.78 -15.70
C GLY A 109 -7.71 1.91 -16.87
N ASN A 110 -8.39 0.82 -16.52
CA ASN A 110 -9.03 -0.09 -17.47
C ASN A 110 -10.55 0.13 -17.60
N GLU A 111 -11.11 0.99 -16.75
CA GLU A 111 -12.52 1.39 -16.80
C GLU A 111 -12.68 2.41 -17.92
N GLY A 112 -13.54 2.10 -18.90
CA GLY A 112 -13.58 2.85 -20.15
C GLY A 112 -13.77 4.37 -20.02
N TRP A 113 -13.36 5.04 -21.09
CA TRP A 113 -13.44 6.48 -21.42
C TRP A 113 -12.29 7.36 -20.90
N GLU A 114 -12.02 8.41 -21.68
CA GLU A 114 -10.87 9.33 -21.59
C GLU A 114 -10.57 9.77 -20.15
N HIS A 115 -9.34 9.53 -19.71
CA HIS A 115 -8.82 10.04 -18.46
C HIS A 115 -8.11 11.38 -18.66
N PRO A 116 -8.08 12.26 -17.66
CA PRO A 116 -7.28 13.48 -17.72
C PRO A 116 -5.80 13.15 -17.93
N ALA A 117 -5.11 13.98 -18.70
CA ALA A 117 -3.67 13.87 -18.87
C ALA A 117 -2.95 14.18 -17.54
N LEU A 118 -1.98 13.34 -17.18
CA LEU A 118 -1.09 13.60 -16.07
C LEU A 118 -0.03 14.61 -16.47
N ARG A 119 0.01 15.77 -15.82
CA ARG A 119 1.10 16.75 -16.01
C ARG A 119 2.21 16.51 -15.00
N LEU A 120 3.45 16.47 -15.49
CA LEU A 120 4.67 16.48 -14.68
C LEU A 120 5.45 17.75 -15.00
N ASP A 121 5.68 18.58 -13.99
CA ASP A 121 6.53 19.76 -14.11
C ASP A 121 7.99 19.40 -13.83
N TRP A 122 8.91 20.16 -14.43
CA TRP A 122 10.35 19.96 -14.33
C TRP A 122 10.84 19.98 -12.89
N ASP A 123 11.62 18.96 -12.53
CA ASP A 123 12.24 18.76 -11.21
C ASP A 123 11.23 18.75 -10.04
N GLN A 124 9.95 18.48 -10.33
CA GLN A 124 8.89 18.38 -9.34
C GLN A 124 8.38 16.94 -9.25
N PRO A 125 8.73 16.20 -8.18
CA PRO A 125 8.28 14.83 -8.06
C PRO A 125 6.79 14.75 -7.76
N LEU A 126 6.11 13.83 -8.43
CA LEU A 126 4.70 13.53 -8.23
C LEU A 126 4.54 12.08 -7.77
N TYR A 127 3.61 11.84 -6.85
CA TYR A 127 3.27 10.48 -6.41
C TYR A 127 1.98 10.01 -7.08
N LEU A 128 2.05 8.82 -7.66
CA LEU A 128 0.89 8.08 -8.12
C LEU A 128 0.61 6.94 -7.15
N GLY A 129 -0.59 6.91 -6.60
CA GLY A 129 -1.14 5.73 -5.95
C GLY A 129 -1.72 4.80 -7.01
N PHE A 130 -1.75 3.50 -6.71
CA PHE A 130 -2.43 2.54 -7.56
C PHE A 130 -3.08 1.41 -6.79
N ARG A 131 -4.11 0.84 -7.41
CA ARG A 131 -4.72 -0.44 -7.01
C ARG A 131 -4.57 -1.43 -8.15
N LEU A 132 -4.21 -2.67 -7.83
CA LEU A 132 -4.19 -3.81 -8.74
C LEU A 132 -5.23 -4.84 -8.30
N GLY A 133 -6.00 -5.36 -9.24
CA GLY A 133 -7.06 -6.31 -8.97
C GLY A 133 -8.40 -5.65 -8.59
N TYR A 134 -9.44 -6.48 -8.49
CA TYR A 134 -10.79 -6.06 -8.13
C TYR A 134 -11.30 -6.93 -6.99
N PRO A 135 -11.47 -6.38 -5.78
CA PRO A 135 -11.89 -7.17 -4.63
C PRO A 135 -13.32 -7.73 -4.79
N GLU A 136 -14.13 -7.12 -5.67
CA GLU A 136 -15.54 -7.47 -5.88
C GLU A 136 -15.74 -8.71 -6.77
N TYR A 137 -14.79 -9.01 -7.67
CA TYR A 137 -14.89 -10.10 -8.65
C TYR A 137 -13.93 -11.26 -8.37
N ALA A 138 -13.00 -11.06 -7.44
CA ALA A 138 -12.00 -12.04 -7.09
C ALA A 138 -12.47 -12.94 -5.94
N SER A 139 -12.30 -14.26 -6.10
CA SER A 139 -12.18 -15.15 -4.94
C SER A 139 -11.01 -14.66 -4.05
N GLU A 140 -10.91 -15.14 -2.81
CA GLU A 140 -9.86 -14.76 -1.84
C GLU A 140 -8.40 -14.80 -2.39
N ALA A 141 -8.19 -15.40 -3.57
CA ALA A 141 -6.94 -15.49 -4.31
C ALA A 141 -6.53 -14.24 -5.14
N LEU A 142 -7.39 -13.24 -5.37
CA LEU A 142 -6.97 -11.95 -5.95
C LEU A 142 -7.41 -10.79 -5.06
N ARG A 143 -6.91 -10.77 -3.82
CA ARG A 143 -7.01 -9.58 -2.98
C ARG A 143 -6.43 -8.40 -3.75
N ALA A 144 -7.09 -7.25 -3.65
CA ALA A 144 -6.55 -6.02 -4.23
C ALA A 144 -5.16 -5.76 -3.65
N GLU A 145 -4.21 -5.39 -4.49
CA GLU A 145 -2.89 -4.95 -4.05
C GLU A 145 -2.84 -3.43 -4.20
N TYR A 146 -2.13 -2.77 -3.29
CA TYR A 146 -2.07 -1.32 -3.25
C TYR A 146 -0.61 -0.87 -3.30
N GLY A 147 -0.33 0.18 -4.05
CA GLY A 147 1.04 0.64 -4.17
C GLY A 147 1.15 2.11 -4.56
N TRP A 148 2.39 2.55 -4.66
CA TRP A 148 2.70 3.90 -5.09
C TRP A 148 3.96 3.93 -5.96
N ALA A 149 4.05 4.94 -6.82
CA ALA A 149 5.24 5.27 -7.59
C ALA A 149 5.51 6.76 -7.51
N LYS A 150 6.77 7.13 -7.32
CA LYS A 150 7.25 8.51 -7.37
C LYS A 150 7.84 8.78 -8.74
N LEU A 151 7.18 9.61 -9.53
CA LEU A 151 7.62 10.01 -10.86
C LEU A 151 8.37 11.35 -10.80
N LEU A 152 9.37 11.52 -11.65
CA LEU A 152 10.07 12.79 -11.86
C LEU A 152 10.31 13.00 -13.34
N PHE A 153 9.98 14.18 -13.84
CA PHE A 153 10.40 14.63 -15.16
C PHE A 153 11.62 15.54 -15.02
N ASP A 154 12.74 15.19 -15.65
CA ASP A 154 14.01 15.92 -15.55
C ASP A 154 14.24 16.97 -16.66
N GLY A 155 13.24 17.13 -17.54
CA GLY A 155 13.29 18.01 -18.71
C GLY A 155 13.49 17.26 -20.02
N GLU A 156 14.00 16.02 -19.96
CA GLU A 156 14.18 15.17 -21.12
C GLU A 156 13.31 13.92 -21.05
N THR A 157 13.29 13.26 -19.88
CA THR A 157 12.64 11.96 -19.68
C THR A 157 11.91 11.89 -18.33
N VAL A 158 11.02 10.89 -18.21
CA VAL A 158 10.31 10.57 -16.98
C VAL A 158 10.97 9.37 -16.31
N HIS A 159 11.31 9.54 -15.02
CA HIS A 159 11.93 8.52 -14.18
C HIS A 159 10.98 8.06 -13.08
N VAL A 160 11.10 6.78 -12.68
CA VAL A 160 10.59 6.31 -11.38
C VAL A 160 11.71 6.45 -10.36
N LEU A 161 11.56 7.38 -9.42
CA LEU A 161 12.52 7.59 -8.33
C LEU A 161 12.40 6.57 -7.20
N GLY A 162 11.23 5.91 -7.10
CA GLY A 162 10.96 4.88 -6.12
C GLY A 162 9.52 4.39 -6.25
N SER A 163 9.29 3.15 -5.86
CA SER A 163 7.95 2.56 -5.83
C SER A 163 7.86 1.44 -4.81
N ALA A 164 6.65 1.16 -4.34
CA ALA A 164 6.38 0.01 -3.49
C ALA A 164 4.95 -0.51 -3.70
N THR A 165 4.77 -1.81 -3.50
CA THR A 165 3.45 -2.49 -3.51
C THR A 165 3.27 -3.32 -2.24
N GLU A 166 2.08 -3.22 -1.65
CA GLU A 166 1.58 -4.07 -0.57
C GLU A 166 0.67 -5.15 -1.14
N ARG A 167 1.03 -6.42 -0.89
CA ARG A 167 0.46 -7.60 -1.55
C ARG A 167 -0.69 -8.28 -0.80
N THR A 168 -0.98 -7.86 0.43
CA THR A 168 -2.00 -8.51 1.29
C THR A 168 -3.37 -7.83 1.23
N GLY A 169 -3.43 -6.62 0.66
CA GLY A 169 -4.64 -5.81 0.52
C GLY A 169 -4.96 -4.95 1.73
N LEU A 170 -3.99 -4.73 2.61
CA LEU A 170 -4.11 -3.85 3.77
C LEU A 170 -3.92 -2.38 3.39
N GLY A 171 -3.17 -2.08 2.34
CA GLY A 171 -2.84 -0.72 1.94
C GLY A 171 -1.47 -0.25 2.45
N ILE A 172 -0.98 0.84 1.86
CA ILE A 172 0.39 1.33 2.07
C ILE A 172 0.45 2.86 2.04
N TYR A 173 1.28 3.45 2.90
CA TYR A 173 1.47 4.89 2.91
C TYR A 173 2.42 5.34 1.78
N ALA A 174 1.96 6.23 0.91
CA ALA A 174 2.68 6.72 -0.26
C ALA A 174 4.02 7.38 0.10
N GLY A 175 5.07 7.01 -0.64
CA GLY A 175 6.43 7.48 -0.37
C GLY A 175 7.05 6.95 0.91
N THR A 176 6.35 6.09 1.64
CA THR A 176 6.87 5.43 2.83
C THR A 176 7.02 3.93 2.57
N GLY A 177 7.94 3.31 3.31
CA GLY A 177 8.11 1.87 3.34
C GLY A 177 7.25 1.15 4.35
N THR A 178 6.25 1.83 4.90
CA THR A 178 5.45 1.33 6.00
C THR A 178 4.04 1.07 5.49
N ALA A 179 3.61 -0.18 5.60
CA ALA A 179 2.19 -0.52 5.52
C ALA A 179 1.46 0.00 6.77
N ILE A 180 0.13 -0.03 6.75
CA ILE A 180 -0.69 0.32 7.91
C ILE A 180 -0.16 -0.45 9.13
N PRO A 181 0.32 0.24 10.20
CA PRO A 181 0.71 -0.45 11.40
C PRO A 181 -0.54 -1.15 11.96
N GLU A 182 -0.47 -2.47 12.12
CA GLU A 182 -1.59 -3.22 12.69
C GLU A 182 -2.00 -2.59 14.04
N PRO A 183 -3.29 -2.35 14.28
CA PRO A 183 -3.74 -1.71 15.53
C PRO A 183 -3.55 -2.56 16.80
N ALA A 184 -2.83 -3.69 16.77
CA ALA A 184 -2.86 -4.67 17.86
C ALA A 184 -1.51 -4.98 18.52
N THR A 185 -0.37 -4.92 17.85
CA THR A 185 0.87 -5.49 18.41
C THR A 185 1.41 -4.65 19.57
N THR A 186 1.43 -3.32 19.45
CA THR A 186 1.90 -2.43 20.52
C THR A 186 0.95 -2.42 21.73
N GLY A 187 -0.36 -2.48 21.48
CA GLY A 187 -1.38 -2.53 22.54
C GLY A 187 -1.38 -3.85 23.33
N LEU A 188 -1.27 -4.99 22.63
CA LEU A 188 -1.20 -6.31 23.26
C LEU A 188 0.10 -6.52 24.04
N LEU A 189 1.24 -6.04 23.55
CA LEU A 189 2.52 -6.14 24.27
C LEU A 189 2.49 -5.33 25.58
N LEU A 190 1.92 -4.13 25.56
CA LEU A 190 1.77 -3.30 26.76
C LEU A 190 0.79 -3.91 27.78
N MET A 191 -0.33 -4.50 27.33
CA MET A 191 -1.23 -5.23 28.24
C MET A 191 -0.57 -6.50 28.82
N GLY A 192 0.22 -7.23 28.03
CA GLY A 192 0.96 -8.40 28.50
C GLY A 192 1.98 -8.07 29.60
N VAL A 193 2.72 -6.97 29.45
CA VAL A 193 3.69 -6.50 30.46
C VAL A 193 2.99 -6.04 31.75
N ALA A 194 1.86 -5.34 31.63
CA ALA A 194 1.06 -4.92 32.78
C ALA A 194 0.53 -6.12 33.60
N GLY A 195 0.11 -7.20 32.94
CA GLY A 195 -0.35 -8.43 33.60
C GLY A 195 0.76 -9.19 34.34
N ILE A 196 1.99 -9.17 33.86
CA ILE A 196 3.14 -9.83 34.51
C ILE A 196 3.61 -9.02 35.73
N LEU A 197 3.61 -7.69 35.65
CA LEU A 197 4.00 -6.80 36.75
C LEU A 197 2.97 -6.74 37.88
N TRP A 198 1.69 -7.04 37.61
CA TRP A 198 0.64 -7.01 38.64
C TRP A 198 0.66 -8.21 39.60
N LYS A 199 1.60 -9.17 39.51
CA LYS A 199 1.67 -10.25 40.51
C LYS A 199 1.82 -9.66 41.93
N PRO A 200 0.81 -9.76 42.81
CA PRO A 200 0.91 -9.18 44.13
C PRO A 200 1.96 -9.98 44.90
N CYS A 201 3.06 -9.31 45.26
CA CYS A 201 4.09 -9.85 46.11
C CYS A 201 3.44 -10.12 47.49
N ARG A 202 3.02 -11.36 47.74
CA ARG A 202 2.53 -11.79 49.06
C ARG A 202 3.72 -11.78 50.02
N THR A 203 3.93 -10.65 50.68
CA THR A 203 4.84 -10.49 51.80
C THR A 203 4.39 -11.42 52.92
N ARG A 204 5.19 -12.47 53.16
CA ARG A 204 4.96 -13.45 54.21
C ARG A 204 5.29 -12.80 55.56
N VAL A 205 4.29 -12.30 56.28
CA VAL A 205 4.46 -11.86 57.66
C VAL A 205 4.72 -13.10 58.52
N ARG A 206 5.90 -13.16 59.12
CA ARG A 206 6.32 -14.20 60.06
C ARG A 206 6.06 -13.65 61.47
N THR A 207 4.96 -14.05 62.10
CA THR A 207 4.77 -13.84 63.54
C THR A 207 5.51 -14.95 64.29
N GLY A 208 6.22 -14.54 65.35
CA GLY A 208 6.99 -15.41 66.25
C GLY A 208 6.12 -16.26 67.17
#